data_AF-A0A3E0MPC8-F1
#
_entry.id   AF-A0A3E0MPC8-F1
#
_cell.length_a   1.000
_cell.length_b   1.000
_cell.length_c   1.000
_cell.angle_alpha   90.00
_cell.angle_beta   90.00
_cell.angle_gamma   90.00
#
_symmetry.space_group_name_H-M   'P 1'
#
loop_
_entity.id
_entity.type
_entity.pdbx_description
1 polymer ?
#
loop_
_entity_poly.entity_id
_entity_poly.type
_entity_poly.pdbx_seq_one_letter_code
_entity_poly.pdbx_strand_id
1 'polypeptide(L)'
;MLEVLLRIPNQNIRMLHCQPSNAEHATFVLRGFSNEANYYIAEDKGESDDFWADFAAQPKPATKEKSAAEYQEMVQSAIKEIQQHVVQKVVLSRQFFWDCPNANAQGTFNALLKSYPACTVFAIKHPKYGSWMGASPEVLLESTQEGYRSMSLAGTRLKNATRWGNKELEEQKFVTKEVHRSLKAFGGKISRDKQTTFNAGPVEHLLTWVNTDNQTLDSKSLAEELHPTPAICGSPAEKAQELIAQYEGYDRSLYAGYLGLFEQQVHATVLLRSMQWFTSGVQFYAGGGITKDSVPLDEWMETEHKISALKELIQIDDNR
;
A
#
# COMPACT_ATOMS: atom_id res chain seq x y z
N MET A 1 20.16 2.03 11.02
CA MET A 1 19.14 1.17 11.65
C MET A 1 17.80 1.52 11.04
N LEU A 2 16.84 0.59 10.95
CA LEU A 2 15.48 0.90 10.53
C LEU A 2 14.70 1.38 11.76
N GLU A 3 14.01 2.52 11.65
CA GLU A 3 13.10 3.01 12.68
C GLU A 3 11.69 3.14 12.08
N VAL A 4 10.66 2.74 12.83
CA VAL A 4 9.27 2.77 12.35
C VAL A 4 8.34 3.29 13.45
N LEU A 5 7.61 4.37 13.18
CA LEU A 5 6.39 4.68 13.93
C LEU A 5 5.22 3.97 13.25
N LEU A 6 4.45 3.20 14.02
CA LEU A 6 3.37 2.38 13.49
C LEU A 6 2.14 2.45 14.40
N ARG A 7 0.98 2.68 13.79
CA ARG A 7 -0.31 2.60 14.46
C ARG A 7 -1.23 1.67 13.68
N ILE A 8 -1.43 0.48 14.22
CA ILE A 8 -2.44 -0.49 13.75
C ILE A 8 -3.82 -0.02 14.22
N PRO A 9 -4.90 -0.15 13.43
CA PRO A 9 -6.25 0.24 13.85
C PRO A 9 -6.63 -0.31 15.23
N ASN A 10 -7.22 0.54 16.07
CA ASN A 10 -7.61 0.23 17.46
C ASN A 10 -6.46 -0.15 18.42
N GLN A 11 -5.22 0.16 18.07
CA GLN A 11 -4.05 -0.02 18.94
C GLN A 11 -3.32 1.31 19.16
N ASN A 12 -2.45 1.34 20.17
CA ASN A 12 -1.57 2.47 20.44
C ASN A 12 -0.48 2.58 19.36
N ILE A 13 0.12 3.77 19.25
CA ILE A 13 1.30 3.99 18.42
C ILE A 13 2.48 3.23 19.05
N ARG A 14 3.27 2.58 18.21
CA ARG A 14 4.52 1.91 18.58
C ARG A 14 5.68 2.58 17.88
N MET A 15 6.81 2.72 18.57
CA MET A 15 8.07 3.17 17.97
C MET A 15 9.04 2.01 17.97
N LEU A 16 9.29 1.47 16.78
CA LEU A 16 10.07 0.26 16.59
C LEU A 16 11.48 0.61 16.15
N HIS A 17 12.46 0.10 16.89
CA HIS A 17 13.85 0.05 16.44
C HIS A 17 14.11 -1.35 15.89
N CYS A 18 14.42 -1.42 14.60
CA CYS A 18 14.52 -2.67 13.87
C CYS A 18 15.99 -2.95 13.49
N GLN A 19 16.53 -4.02 14.09
CA GLN A 19 17.87 -4.53 13.77
C GLN A 19 17.77 -5.62 12.70
N PRO A 20 18.64 -5.63 11.68
CA PRO A 20 18.64 -6.68 10.66
C PRO A 20 18.71 -8.09 11.27
N SER A 21 17.97 -9.02 10.69
CA SER A 21 17.87 -10.42 11.12
C SER A 21 17.69 -11.35 9.92
N ASN A 22 17.60 -12.65 10.18
CA ASN A 22 17.16 -13.65 9.20
C ASN A 22 15.63 -13.87 9.28
N ALA A 23 15.09 -14.61 8.31
CA ALA A 23 13.65 -14.87 8.24
C ALA A 23 13.13 -15.66 9.46
N GLU A 24 13.93 -16.57 10.02
CA GLU A 24 13.54 -17.44 11.12
C GLU A 24 13.22 -16.64 12.40
N HIS A 25 14.11 -15.71 12.78
CA HIS A 25 13.99 -14.96 14.04
C HIS A 25 13.35 -13.58 13.90
N ALA A 26 13.05 -13.13 12.68
CA ALA A 26 12.46 -11.81 12.47
C ALA A 26 11.04 -11.70 13.00
N THR A 27 10.79 -10.60 13.70
CA THR A 27 9.48 -10.14 14.19
C THR A 27 8.93 -8.98 13.36
N PHE A 28 9.75 -8.41 12.46
CA PHE A 28 9.32 -7.36 11.54
C PHE A 28 9.87 -7.62 10.14
N VAL A 29 9.05 -7.36 9.12
CA VAL A 29 9.42 -7.49 7.71
C VAL A 29 9.11 -6.18 6.99
N LEU A 30 10.06 -5.72 6.17
CA LEU A 30 9.85 -4.64 5.21
C LEU A 30 10.19 -5.14 3.81
N ARG A 31 9.21 -5.09 2.92
CA ARG A 31 9.33 -5.53 1.54
C ARG A 31 8.96 -4.41 0.58
N GLY A 32 9.84 -4.11 -0.37
CA GLY A 32 9.52 -3.25 -1.51
C GLY A 32 8.74 -4.01 -2.60
N PHE A 33 8.11 -3.31 -3.53
CA PHE A 33 7.22 -3.96 -4.52
C PHE A 33 7.92 -5.01 -5.39
N SER A 34 9.12 -4.71 -5.88
CA SER A 34 9.92 -5.60 -6.73
C SER A 34 11.12 -6.20 -6.00
N ASN A 35 11.31 -5.90 -4.72
CA ASN A 35 12.48 -6.32 -3.95
C ASN A 35 12.16 -7.52 -3.06
N GLU A 36 13.21 -8.23 -2.65
CA GLU A 36 13.10 -9.25 -1.61
C GLU A 36 12.73 -8.64 -0.25
N ALA A 37 12.06 -9.46 0.57
CA ALA A 37 11.74 -9.13 1.95
C ALA A 37 13.01 -8.89 2.78
N ASN A 38 13.01 -7.80 3.55
CA ASN A 38 14.07 -7.50 4.51
C ASN A 38 13.55 -7.84 5.90
N TYR A 39 14.34 -8.60 6.64
CA TYR A 39 13.96 -9.20 7.91
C TYR A 39 14.62 -8.49 9.08
N TYR A 40 13.86 -8.22 10.14
CA TYR A 40 14.34 -7.50 11.31
C TYR A 40 13.80 -8.09 12.61
N ILE A 41 14.56 -7.94 13.68
CA ILE A 41 14.05 -8.02 15.05
C ILE A 41 13.64 -6.60 15.44
N ALA A 42 12.36 -6.40 15.74
CA ALA A 42 11.83 -5.13 16.21
C ALA A 42 11.76 -5.09 17.74
N GLU A 43 12.28 -4.01 18.31
CA GLU A 43 12.12 -3.66 19.72
C GLU A 43 11.27 -2.40 19.83
N ASP A 44 10.22 -2.45 20.66
CA ASP A 44 9.40 -1.28 20.96
C ASP A 44 10.11 -0.41 22.01
N LYS A 45 10.40 0.84 21.65
CA LYS A 45 11.07 1.81 22.53
C LYS A 45 10.08 2.79 23.18
N GLY A 46 8.78 2.71 22.88
CA GLY A 46 7.79 3.69 23.29
C GLY A 46 7.93 5.02 22.53
N GLU A 47 6.96 5.92 22.68
CA GLU A 47 6.97 7.21 21.97
C GLU A 47 8.17 8.08 22.40
N SER A 48 8.94 8.56 21.42
CA SER A 48 9.98 9.57 21.58
C SER A 48 9.86 10.63 20.47
N ASP A 49 10.01 11.89 20.84
CA ASP A 49 10.03 13.02 19.89
C ASP A 49 11.25 12.98 18.95
N ASP A 50 12.31 12.26 19.33
CA ASP A 50 13.56 12.17 18.56
C ASP A 50 13.40 11.49 17.19
N PHE A 51 12.32 10.72 16.97
CA PHE A 51 12.08 10.04 15.70
C PHE A 51 12.11 11.02 14.51
N TRP A 52 11.52 12.21 14.68
CA TRP A 52 11.36 13.19 13.60
C TRP A 52 12.64 13.94 13.25
N ALA A 53 13.68 13.85 14.08
CA ALA A 53 14.98 14.41 13.77
C ALA A 53 15.50 13.80 12.45
N ASP A 54 15.88 14.68 11.52
CA ASP A 54 16.39 14.34 10.19
C ASP A 54 15.44 13.48 9.32
N PHE A 55 14.13 13.45 9.63
CA PHE A 55 13.19 12.62 8.87
C PHE A 55 13.19 12.94 7.37
N ALA A 56 13.32 14.19 6.95
CA ALA A 56 13.34 14.57 5.54
C ALA A 56 14.74 14.90 5.00
N ALA A 57 15.82 14.40 5.62
CA ALA A 57 17.19 14.84 5.30
C ALA A 57 17.74 14.38 3.93
N GLN A 58 16.97 13.64 3.14
CA GLN A 58 17.41 13.16 1.83
C GLN A 58 17.13 14.18 0.71
N PRO A 59 18.05 14.37 -0.26
CA PRO A 59 17.80 15.23 -1.41
C PRO A 59 16.71 14.64 -2.32
N LYS A 60 15.97 15.52 -3.00
CA LYS A 60 14.99 15.13 -4.02
C LYS A 60 15.64 14.23 -5.09
N PRO A 61 15.01 13.11 -5.48
CA PRO A 61 15.53 12.26 -6.54
C PRO A 61 15.31 12.92 -7.90
N ALA A 62 16.22 12.66 -8.84
CA ALA A 62 16.07 13.09 -10.23
C ALA A 62 15.09 12.15 -10.96
N THR A 63 13.80 12.29 -10.71
CA THR A 63 12.73 11.51 -11.36
C THR A 63 11.96 12.37 -12.36
N LYS A 64 11.59 11.78 -13.50
CA LYS A 64 10.71 12.41 -14.48
C LYS A 64 9.27 11.99 -14.19
N GLU A 65 8.44 12.95 -13.81
CA GLU A 65 7.00 12.74 -13.68
C GLU A 65 6.36 12.59 -15.05
N LYS A 66 5.41 11.65 -15.17
CA LYS A 66 4.59 11.53 -16.38
C LYS A 66 3.53 12.62 -16.40
N SER A 67 3.42 13.30 -17.53
CA SER A 67 2.28 14.16 -17.84
C SER A 67 0.98 13.35 -17.94
N ALA A 68 -0.17 14.05 -17.88
CA ALA A 68 -1.47 13.42 -18.08
C ALA A 68 -1.59 12.70 -19.43
N ALA A 69 -0.93 13.22 -20.48
CA ALA A 69 -0.91 12.60 -21.80
C ALA A 69 -0.09 11.29 -21.80
N GLU A 70 1.14 11.33 -21.26
CA GLU A 70 1.99 10.13 -21.15
C GLU A 70 1.34 9.04 -20.29
N TYR A 71 0.64 9.40 -19.20
CA TYR A 71 -0.09 8.42 -18.39
C TYR A 71 -1.28 7.82 -19.15
N GLN A 72 -2.03 8.62 -19.92
CA GLN A 72 -3.14 8.10 -20.72
C GLN A 72 -2.67 7.15 -21.84
N GLU A 73 -1.55 7.44 -22.48
CA GLU A 73 -0.92 6.53 -23.46
C GLU A 73 -0.46 5.22 -22.81
N MET A 74 0.06 5.31 -21.59
CA MET A 74 0.44 4.17 -20.77
C MET A 74 -0.78 3.27 -20.46
N VAL A 75 -1.89 3.85 -20.03
CA VAL A 75 -3.16 3.14 -19.80
C VAL A 75 -3.69 2.53 -21.10
N GLN A 76 -3.66 3.27 -22.21
CA GLN A 76 -4.11 2.76 -23.51
C GLN A 76 -3.28 1.56 -23.98
N SER A 77 -1.99 1.54 -23.67
CA SER A 77 -1.10 0.41 -23.98
C SER A 77 -1.45 -0.81 -23.13
N ALA A 78 -1.63 -0.64 -21.81
CA ALA A 78 -2.09 -1.72 -20.93
C ALA A 78 -3.46 -2.31 -21.34
N ILE A 79 -4.39 -1.47 -21.81
CA ILE A 79 -5.69 -1.96 -22.33
C ILE A 79 -5.49 -2.90 -23.53
N LYS A 80 -4.52 -2.61 -24.42
CA LYS A 80 -4.22 -3.49 -25.56
C LYS A 80 -3.68 -4.85 -25.09
N GLU A 81 -2.78 -4.86 -24.10
CA GLU A 81 -2.25 -6.09 -23.51
C GLU A 81 -3.36 -6.94 -22.87
N ILE A 82 -4.33 -6.29 -22.22
CA ILE A 82 -5.52 -6.96 -21.65
C ILE A 82 -6.41 -7.55 -22.74
N GLN A 83 -6.65 -6.80 -23.82
CA GLN A 83 -7.44 -7.27 -24.97
C GLN A 83 -6.78 -8.45 -25.69
N GLN A 84 -5.45 -8.52 -25.66
CA GLN A 84 -4.66 -9.63 -26.20
C GLN A 84 -4.51 -10.79 -25.21
N HIS A 85 -5.13 -10.70 -24.02
CA HIS A 85 -5.09 -11.71 -22.96
C HIS A 85 -3.68 -11.99 -22.38
N VAL A 86 -2.74 -11.05 -22.50
CA VAL A 86 -1.42 -11.13 -21.86
C VAL A 86 -1.57 -11.06 -20.34
N VAL A 87 -2.46 -10.16 -19.89
CA VAL A 87 -2.91 -10.05 -18.49
C VAL A 87 -4.43 -9.88 -18.46
N GLN A 88 -5.07 -10.26 -17.35
CA GLN A 88 -6.49 -9.99 -17.11
C GLN A 88 -6.70 -8.61 -16.47
N LYS A 89 -5.70 -8.15 -15.71
CA LYS A 89 -5.66 -6.87 -15.00
C LYS A 89 -4.21 -6.47 -14.79
N VAL A 90 -3.92 -5.18 -14.83
CA VAL A 90 -2.65 -4.60 -14.35
C VAL A 90 -2.93 -3.30 -13.61
N VAL A 91 -2.18 -3.01 -12.56
CA VAL A 91 -2.27 -1.78 -11.77
C VAL A 91 -1.11 -0.90 -12.17
N LEU A 92 -1.40 0.24 -12.76
CA LEU A 92 -0.40 1.23 -13.16
C LEU A 92 -0.43 2.43 -12.23
N SER A 93 0.75 2.94 -11.90
CA SER A 93 0.96 4.01 -10.95
C SER A 93 1.87 5.09 -11.50
N ARG A 94 1.87 6.22 -10.81
CA ARG A 94 2.74 7.36 -11.06
C ARG A 94 3.20 8.01 -9.76
N GLN A 95 4.23 8.82 -9.91
CA GLN A 95 4.75 9.71 -8.88
C GLN A 95 4.31 11.15 -9.16
N PHE A 96 4.18 11.94 -8.10
CA PHE A 96 4.02 13.40 -8.16
C PHE A 96 4.82 14.03 -7.03
N PHE A 97 5.73 14.96 -7.34
CA PHE A 97 6.51 15.67 -6.34
C PHE A 97 5.92 17.05 -6.06
N TRP A 98 5.61 17.33 -4.80
CA TRP A 98 5.26 18.66 -4.37
C TRP A 98 6.45 19.34 -3.68
N ASP A 99 6.89 20.47 -4.26
CA ASP A 99 7.88 21.34 -3.63
C ASP A 99 7.24 22.08 -2.44
N CYS A 100 7.67 21.71 -1.24
CA CYS A 100 7.17 22.21 0.03
C CYS A 100 8.24 22.05 1.13
N PRO A 101 9.33 22.83 1.09
CA PRO A 101 10.48 22.65 1.98
C PRO A 101 10.15 22.84 3.48
N ASN A 102 9.05 23.52 3.80
CA ASN A 102 8.59 23.74 5.18
C ASN A 102 7.54 22.72 5.63
N ALA A 103 7.46 21.56 4.96
CA ALA A 103 6.51 20.51 5.36
C ALA A 103 6.89 19.90 6.71
N ASN A 104 5.93 19.93 7.64
CA ASN A 104 6.07 19.41 8.99
C ASN A 104 5.67 17.93 9.03
N ALA A 105 6.66 17.04 9.13
CA ALA A 105 6.45 15.59 9.15
C ALA A 105 5.63 15.14 10.37
N GLN A 106 5.96 15.62 11.58
CA GLN A 106 5.25 15.25 12.81
C GLN A 106 3.79 15.72 12.78
N GLY A 107 3.56 16.97 12.38
CA GLY A 107 2.21 17.52 12.21
C GLY A 107 1.40 16.74 11.17
N THR A 108 2.02 16.36 10.06
CA THR A 108 1.38 15.55 9.01
C THR A 108 1.03 14.15 9.49
N PHE A 109 1.90 13.50 10.25
CA PHE A 109 1.62 12.19 10.85
C PHE A 109 0.42 12.25 11.79
N ASN A 110 0.33 13.29 12.62
CA ASN A 110 -0.82 13.52 13.49
C ASN A 110 -2.13 13.77 12.69
N ALA A 111 -2.04 14.50 11.58
CA ALA A 111 -3.17 14.70 10.66
C ALA A 111 -3.65 13.39 10.02
N LEU A 112 -2.73 12.48 9.66
CA LEU A 112 -3.04 11.15 9.14
C LEU A 112 -3.73 10.28 10.19
N LEU A 113 -3.23 10.26 11.43
CA LEU A 113 -3.83 9.52 12.54
C LEU A 113 -5.29 9.92 12.76
N LYS A 114 -5.59 11.23 12.73
CA LYS A 114 -6.94 11.77 12.90
C LYS A 114 -7.85 11.46 11.71
N SER A 115 -7.34 11.56 10.49
CA SER A 115 -8.15 11.47 9.27
C SER A 115 -8.42 10.04 8.82
N TYR A 116 -7.55 9.09 9.19
CA TYR A 116 -7.64 7.69 8.80
C TYR A 116 -7.67 6.73 10.02
N PRO A 117 -8.63 6.86 10.94
CA PRO A 117 -8.67 6.04 12.16
C PRO A 117 -8.82 4.54 11.91
N ALA A 118 -9.36 4.13 10.76
CA ALA A 118 -9.51 2.72 10.38
C ALA A 118 -8.32 2.15 9.59
N CYS A 119 -7.29 2.93 9.30
CA CYS A 119 -6.13 2.52 8.48
C CYS A 119 -4.90 2.26 9.34
N THR A 120 -3.95 1.47 8.82
CA THR A 120 -2.62 1.37 9.40
C THR A 120 -1.84 2.64 9.03
N VAL A 121 -1.46 3.44 10.02
CA VAL A 121 -0.67 4.67 9.81
C VAL A 121 0.77 4.40 10.18
N PHE A 122 1.70 4.79 9.32
CA PHE A 122 3.12 4.50 9.49
C PHE A 122 4.00 5.67 9.09
N ALA A 123 5.17 5.75 9.72
CA ALA A 123 6.32 6.52 9.28
C ALA A 123 7.57 5.63 9.42
N ILE A 124 8.43 5.60 8.41
CA ILE A 124 9.58 4.72 8.29
C ILE A 124 10.80 5.59 8.04
N LYS A 125 11.89 5.38 8.78
CA LYS A 125 13.24 5.86 8.45
C LYS A 125 14.10 4.66 8.11
N HIS A 126 14.44 4.52 6.83
CA HIS A 126 15.27 3.42 6.36
C HIS A 126 16.58 3.92 5.75
N PRO A 127 17.76 3.38 6.11
CA PRO A 127 19.05 3.84 5.58
C PRO A 127 19.14 3.82 4.05
N LYS A 128 18.60 2.77 3.42
CA LYS A 128 18.53 2.60 1.95
C LYS A 128 17.35 3.31 1.29
N TYR A 129 16.11 3.08 1.76
CA TYR A 129 14.89 3.59 1.10
C TYR A 129 14.51 5.01 1.49
N GLY A 130 15.17 5.59 2.50
CA GLY A 130 14.84 6.90 3.04
C GLY A 130 13.59 6.90 3.88
N SER A 131 12.91 8.04 3.87
CA SER A 131 11.83 8.31 4.80
C SER A 131 10.48 8.27 4.12
N TRP A 132 9.60 7.41 4.65
CA TRP A 132 8.29 7.13 4.09
C TRP A 132 7.21 7.34 5.13
N MET A 133 6.04 7.78 4.71
CA MET A 133 4.89 7.97 5.59
C MET A 133 3.61 7.59 4.84
N GLY A 134 2.59 7.08 5.53
CA GLY A 134 1.33 6.77 4.88
C GLY A 134 0.23 6.32 5.82
N ALA A 135 -0.96 6.14 5.25
CA ALA A 135 -2.16 5.64 5.92
C ALA A 135 -2.83 4.56 5.07
N SER A 136 -2.38 3.32 5.20
CA SER A 136 -2.83 2.23 4.34
C SER A 136 -4.15 1.62 4.80
N PRO A 137 -5.15 1.52 3.91
CA PRO A 137 -6.40 0.84 4.21
C PRO A 137 -6.32 -0.69 4.01
N GLU A 138 -5.26 -1.22 3.39
CA GLU A 138 -5.22 -2.60 2.91
C GLU A 138 -4.35 -3.49 3.82
N VAL A 139 -5.00 -4.43 4.50
CA VAL A 139 -4.33 -5.45 5.31
C VAL A 139 -4.01 -6.64 4.41
N LEU A 140 -2.72 -6.87 4.18
CA LEU A 140 -2.24 -8.02 3.40
C LEU A 140 -2.54 -9.33 4.13
N LEU A 141 -2.22 -9.38 5.43
CA LEU A 141 -2.39 -10.57 6.28
C LEU A 141 -2.55 -10.14 7.74
N GLU A 142 -3.51 -10.74 8.46
CA GLU A 142 -3.56 -10.63 9.91
C GLU A 142 -4.00 -11.94 10.57
N SER A 143 -3.53 -12.17 11.79
CA SER A 143 -3.96 -13.32 12.60
C SER A 143 -5.36 -13.11 13.17
N THR A 144 -6.08 -14.21 13.32
CA THR A 144 -7.37 -14.27 14.01
C THR A 144 -7.31 -15.32 15.12
N GLN A 145 -8.39 -15.47 15.88
CA GLN A 145 -8.48 -16.56 16.87
C GLN A 145 -8.47 -17.96 16.22
N GLU A 146 -8.90 -18.06 14.97
CA GLU A 146 -9.07 -19.33 14.26
C GLU A 146 -7.94 -19.62 13.27
N GLY A 147 -7.12 -18.63 12.90
CA GLY A 147 -6.05 -18.77 11.91
C GLY A 147 -5.61 -17.42 11.37
N TYR A 148 -5.80 -17.20 10.06
CA TYR A 148 -5.38 -15.99 9.38
C TYR A 148 -6.45 -15.47 8.42
N ARG A 149 -6.40 -14.18 8.10
CA ARG A 149 -7.21 -13.60 7.04
C ARG A 149 -6.46 -12.55 6.24
N SER A 150 -6.89 -12.38 5.00
CA SER A 150 -6.37 -11.40 4.06
C SER A 150 -7.52 -10.54 3.51
N MET A 151 -7.26 -9.26 3.34
CA MET A 151 -8.25 -8.28 2.88
C MET A 151 -8.29 -8.25 1.35
N SER A 152 -9.44 -8.59 0.76
CA SER A 152 -9.72 -8.20 -0.62
C SER A 152 -10.31 -6.79 -0.61
N LEU A 153 -9.51 -5.80 -0.99
CA LEU A 153 -9.91 -4.40 -1.07
C LEU A 153 -9.76 -3.88 -2.50
N ALA A 154 -10.86 -3.80 -3.24
CA ALA A 154 -10.87 -3.30 -4.61
C ALA A 154 -12.22 -2.67 -4.96
N GLY A 155 -12.29 -2.00 -6.12
CA GLY A 155 -13.45 -1.19 -6.48
C GLY A 155 -13.51 0.09 -5.64
N THR A 156 -13.14 1.22 -6.23
CA THR A 156 -13.09 2.52 -5.55
C THR A 156 -14.27 3.40 -5.99
N ARG A 157 -14.85 4.14 -5.04
CA ARG A 157 -15.77 5.24 -5.34
C ARG A 157 -15.54 6.43 -4.42
N LEU A 158 -16.00 7.61 -4.84
CA LEU A 158 -16.04 8.77 -3.96
C LEU A 158 -16.99 8.50 -2.78
N LYS A 159 -16.61 9.00 -1.60
CA LYS A 159 -17.46 8.93 -0.41
C LYS A 159 -18.83 9.57 -0.68
N ASN A 160 -19.89 8.91 -0.24
CA ASN A 160 -21.30 9.28 -0.47
C ASN A 160 -21.85 9.08 -1.90
N ALA A 161 -21.08 8.49 -2.82
CA ALA A 161 -21.65 8.01 -4.08
C ALA A 161 -22.74 6.97 -3.80
N THR A 162 -23.89 7.08 -4.48
CA THR A 162 -25.09 6.33 -4.12
C THR A 162 -25.06 4.85 -4.54
N ARG A 163 -24.26 4.48 -5.55
CA ARG A 163 -24.21 3.12 -6.11
C ARG A 163 -22.79 2.70 -6.45
N TRP A 164 -22.55 1.39 -6.41
CA TRP A 164 -21.36 0.76 -6.99
C TRP A 164 -21.63 0.50 -8.47
N GLY A 165 -20.65 0.76 -9.34
CA GLY A 165 -20.74 0.38 -10.74
C GLY A 165 -20.42 -1.10 -10.94
N ASN A 166 -20.75 -1.60 -12.13
CA ASN A 166 -20.45 -3.00 -12.50
C ASN A 166 -18.93 -3.25 -12.57
N LYS A 167 -18.15 -2.24 -12.99
CA LYS A 167 -16.68 -2.30 -13.03
C LYS A 167 -16.12 -2.58 -11.64
N GLU A 168 -16.51 -1.79 -10.64
CA GLU A 168 -16.01 -1.91 -9.26
C GLU A 168 -16.41 -3.26 -8.63
N LEU A 169 -17.63 -3.74 -8.91
CA LEU A 169 -18.11 -5.03 -8.42
C LEU A 169 -17.34 -6.22 -9.03
N GLU A 170 -17.10 -6.19 -10.34
CA GLU A 170 -16.34 -7.25 -11.01
C GLU A 170 -14.85 -7.22 -10.61
N GLU A 171 -14.28 -6.02 -10.41
CA GLU A 171 -12.92 -5.89 -9.89
C GLU A 171 -12.80 -6.51 -8.49
N GLN A 172 -13.73 -6.19 -7.58
CA GLN A 172 -13.75 -6.77 -6.23
C GLN A 172 -13.86 -8.30 -6.28
N LYS A 173 -14.79 -8.82 -7.08
CA LYS A 173 -14.99 -10.26 -7.24
C LYS A 173 -13.74 -10.95 -7.77
N PHE A 174 -13.05 -10.32 -8.71
CA PHE A 174 -11.78 -10.81 -9.26
C PHE A 174 -10.70 -10.90 -8.19
N VAL A 175 -10.45 -9.80 -7.46
CA VAL A 175 -9.44 -9.77 -6.38
C VAL A 175 -9.78 -10.79 -5.28
N THR A 176 -11.04 -10.86 -4.86
CA THR A 176 -11.48 -11.84 -3.84
C THR A 176 -11.24 -13.28 -4.29
N LYS A 177 -11.45 -13.59 -5.57
CA LYS A 177 -11.20 -14.92 -6.12
C LYS A 177 -9.72 -15.29 -6.08
N GLU A 178 -8.84 -14.34 -6.43
CA GLU A 178 -7.39 -14.57 -6.45
C GLU A 178 -6.84 -14.71 -5.03
N VAL A 179 -7.23 -13.85 -4.09
CA VAL A 179 -6.85 -13.97 -2.66
C VAL A 179 -7.31 -15.32 -2.10
N HIS A 180 -8.53 -15.76 -2.43
CA HIS A 180 -9.01 -17.08 -2.04
C HIS A 180 -8.19 -18.22 -2.65
N ARG A 181 -7.72 -18.08 -3.90
CA ARG A 181 -6.86 -19.09 -4.53
C ARG A 181 -5.53 -19.18 -3.81
N SER A 182 -4.89 -18.04 -3.51
CA SER A 182 -3.62 -17.98 -2.78
C SER A 182 -3.76 -18.62 -1.39
N LEU A 183 -4.76 -18.23 -0.59
CA LEU A 183 -4.96 -18.83 0.74
C LEU A 183 -5.27 -20.33 0.67
N LYS A 184 -6.03 -20.78 -0.34
CA LYS A 184 -6.37 -22.20 -0.51
C LYS A 184 -5.14 -23.08 -0.76
N ALA A 185 -4.09 -22.55 -1.38
CA ALA A 185 -2.85 -23.30 -1.64
C ALA A 185 -2.13 -23.72 -0.35
N PHE A 186 -2.39 -23.02 0.77
CA PHE A 186 -1.77 -23.27 2.08
C PHE A 186 -2.64 -24.19 2.97
N GLY A 187 -3.78 -24.67 2.46
CA GLY A 187 -4.66 -25.58 3.19
C GLY A 187 -5.50 -24.91 4.27
N GLY A 188 -6.19 -25.74 5.06
CA GLY A 188 -7.29 -25.30 5.93
C GLY A 188 -8.61 -25.12 5.17
N LYS A 189 -9.67 -24.82 5.93
CA LYS A 189 -10.97 -24.45 5.39
C LYS A 189 -10.98 -22.95 5.09
N ILE A 190 -11.18 -22.62 3.83
CA ILE A 190 -11.27 -21.22 3.39
C ILE A 190 -12.72 -20.75 3.47
N SER A 191 -12.95 -19.63 4.14
CA SER A 191 -14.24 -18.92 4.18
C SER A 191 -14.12 -17.50 3.65
N ARG A 192 -15.26 -16.86 3.36
CA ARG A 192 -15.32 -15.46 2.95
C ARG A 192 -16.41 -14.77 3.76
N ASP A 193 -16.10 -13.60 4.26
CA ASP A 193 -17.08 -12.76 4.91
C ASP A 193 -18.05 -12.15 3.89
N LYS A 194 -19.16 -11.59 4.39
CA LYS A 194 -20.05 -10.80 3.54
C LYS A 194 -19.31 -9.57 3.02
N GLN A 195 -19.48 -9.26 1.73
CA GLN A 195 -18.96 -8.04 1.15
C GLN A 195 -19.56 -6.81 1.84
N THR A 196 -18.70 -5.87 2.24
CA THR A 196 -19.07 -4.61 2.90
C THR A 196 -18.39 -3.41 2.24
N THR A 197 -18.76 -2.20 2.66
CA THR A 197 -18.08 -0.98 2.28
C THR A 197 -17.07 -0.59 3.36
N PHE A 198 -15.84 -0.30 2.97
CA PHE A 198 -14.79 0.21 3.84
C PHE A 198 -14.50 1.69 3.55
N ASN A 199 -14.50 2.52 4.59
CA ASN A 199 -14.19 3.94 4.46
C ASN A 199 -12.67 4.16 4.58
N ALA A 200 -12.05 4.69 3.52
CA ALA A 200 -10.62 5.01 3.48
C ALA A 200 -10.43 6.52 3.25
N GLY A 201 -11.04 7.32 4.13
CA GLY A 201 -10.97 8.78 4.13
C GLY A 201 -11.92 9.42 3.11
N PRO A 202 -11.41 9.99 1.99
CA PRO A 202 -12.24 10.64 0.98
C PRO A 202 -12.88 9.66 -0.02
N VAL A 203 -12.48 8.39 -0.01
CA VAL A 203 -13.04 7.34 -0.86
C VAL A 203 -13.50 6.15 -0.06
N GLU A 204 -14.37 5.35 -0.69
CA GLU A 204 -14.85 4.08 -0.19
C GLU A 204 -14.38 2.95 -1.09
N HIS A 205 -14.19 1.77 -0.50
CA HIS A 205 -13.83 0.55 -1.21
C HIS A 205 -14.79 -0.58 -0.90
N LEU A 206 -14.92 -1.55 -1.81
CA LEU A 206 -15.52 -2.83 -1.47
C LEU A 206 -14.51 -3.68 -0.71
N LEU A 207 -14.97 -4.29 0.37
CA LEU A 207 -14.17 -5.12 1.25
C LEU A 207 -14.75 -6.53 1.30
N THR A 208 -13.88 -7.52 1.24
CA THR A 208 -14.22 -8.90 1.61
C THR A 208 -13.03 -9.53 2.32
N TRP A 209 -13.22 -9.96 3.56
CA TRP A 209 -12.23 -10.79 4.23
C TRP A 209 -12.28 -12.20 3.68
N VAL A 210 -11.10 -12.75 3.39
CA VAL A 210 -10.94 -14.17 3.06
C VAL A 210 -10.12 -14.80 4.17
N ASN A 211 -10.68 -15.84 4.80
CA ASN A 211 -10.14 -16.41 6.03
C ASN A 211 -9.68 -17.85 5.79
N THR A 212 -8.64 -18.29 6.50
CA THR A 212 -8.23 -19.68 6.66
C THR A 212 -8.16 -20.03 8.15
N ASP A 213 -8.62 -21.23 8.52
CA ASP A 213 -8.52 -21.78 9.88
C ASP A 213 -7.20 -22.52 10.14
N ASN A 214 -6.25 -22.49 9.20
CA ASN A 214 -4.97 -23.15 9.38
C ASN A 214 -4.02 -22.31 10.24
N GLN A 215 -3.96 -22.63 11.53
CA GLN A 215 -3.09 -21.96 12.52
C GLN A 215 -1.61 -22.37 12.44
N THR A 216 -1.30 -23.45 11.71
CA THR A 216 0.07 -24.02 11.67
C THR A 216 0.93 -23.44 10.55
N LEU A 217 0.39 -22.46 9.82
CA LEU A 217 1.09 -21.82 8.71
C LEU A 217 2.24 -20.95 9.19
N ASP A 218 3.35 -21.00 8.45
CA ASP A 218 4.34 -19.94 8.55
C ASP A 218 3.77 -18.65 7.95
N SER A 219 3.44 -17.72 8.85
CA SER A 219 2.82 -16.44 8.48
C SER A 219 3.69 -15.58 7.58
N LYS A 220 5.03 -15.67 7.67
CA LYS A 220 5.94 -14.94 6.78
C LYS A 220 5.88 -15.48 5.36
N SER A 221 5.95 -16.79 5.18
CA SER A 221 5.75 -17.44 3.87
C SER A 221 4.36 -17.15 3.29
N LEU A 222 3.33 -17.11 4.14
CA LEU A 222 1.97 -16.76 3.70
C LEU A 222 1.85 -15.32 3.20
N ALA A 223 2.49 -14.36 3.88
CA ALA A 223 2.53 -12.97 3.43
C ALA A 223 3.28 -12.82 2.09
N GLU A 224 4.37 -13.55 1.91
CA GLU A 224 5.13 -13.58 0.66
C GLU A 224 4.33 -14.18 -0.50
N GLU A 225 3.53 -15.24 -0.27
CA GLU A 225 2.64 -15.77 -1.31
C GLU A 225 1.56 -14.75 -1.71
N LEU A 226 0.96 -14.09 -0.72
CA LEU A 226 -0.11 -13.13 -0.98
C LEU A 226 0.39 -11.90 -1.72
N HIS A 227 1.68 -11.57 -1.57
CA HIS A 227 2.26 -10.38 -2.17
C HIS A 227 2.94 -10.67 -3.52
N PRO A 228 2.69 -9.87 -4.56
CA PRO A 228 1.70 -8.79 -4.62
C PRO A 228 0.30 -9.31 -4.96
N THR A 229 -0.73 -8.73 -4.34
CA THR A 229 -2.11 -9.05 -4.71
C THR A 229 -2.47 -8.43 -6.07
N PRO A 230 -3.51 -8.92 -6.76
CA PRO A 230 -4.01 -8.27 -7.97
C PRO A 230 -4.60 -6.86 -7.73
N ALA A 231 -4.78 -6.43 -6.48
CA ALA A 231 -5.19 -5.07 -6.14
C ALA A 231 -4.08 -4.05 -6.35
N ILE A 232 -2.81 -4.48 -6.29
CA ILE A 232 -1.63 -3.61 -6.40
C ILE A 232 -0.68 -3.93 -7.55
N CYS A 233 -0.81 -5.12 -8.15
CA CYS A 233 0.01 -5.57 -9.27
C CYS A 233 -0.85 -5.90 -10.49
N GLY A 234 -1.54 -7.04 -10.47
CA GLY A 234 -2.30 -7.52 -11.61
C GLY A 234 -2.40 -9.05 -11.61
N SER A 235 -2.84 -9.63 -12.72
CA SER A 235 -2.92 -11.09 -12.86
C SER A 235 -2.81 -11.51 -14.32
N PRO A 236 -1.96 -12.51 -14.67
CA PRO A 236 -0.99 -13.17 -13.77
C PRO A 236 0.07 -12.19 -13.24
N ALA A 237 0.55 -12.41 -12.01
CA ALA A 237 1.43 -11.46 -11.31
C ALA A 237 2.74 -11.19 -12.06
N GLU A 238 3.42 -12.25 -12.53
CA GLU A 238 4.68 -12.14 -13.27
C GLU A 238 4.54 -11.24 -14.51
N LYS A 239 3.50 -11.49 -15.34
CA LYS A 239 3.23 -10.67 -16.54
C LYS A 239 2.81 -9.25 -16.20
N ALA A 240 2.05 -9.05 -15.14
CA ALA A 240 1.73 -7.70 -14.68
C ALA A 240 2.97 -6.94 -14.19
N GLN A 241 3.91 -7.59 -13.50
CA GLN A 241 5.17 -6.98 -13.08
C GLN A 241 6.06 -6.60 -14.27
N GLU A 242 6.15 -7.45 -15.30
CA GLU A 242 6.85 -7.12 -16.56
C GLU A 242 6.29 -5.84 -17.20
N LEU A 243 4.96 -5.73 -17.33
CA LEU A 243 4.30 -4.55 -17.89
C LEU A 243 4.50 -3.30 -17.02
N ILE A 244 4.41 -3.44 -15.68
CA ILE A 244 4.67 -2.34 -14.74
C ILE A 244 6.09 -1.79 -14.94
N ALA A 245 7.09 -2.67 -14.97
CA ALA A 245 8.48 -2.29 -15.17
C ALA A 245 8.70 -1.61 -16.53
N GLN A 246 8.03 -2.09 -17.58
CA GLN A 246 8.12 -1.52 -18.92
C GLN A 246 7.50 -0.13 -19.03
N TYR A 247 6.36 0.11 -18.36
CA TYR A 247 5.52 1.27 -18.62
C TYR A 247 5.72 2.42 -17.62
N GLU A 248 5.94 2.12 -16.33
CA GLU A 248 5.98 3.16 -15.29
C GLU A 248 7.21 4.05 -15.36
N GLY A 249 8.35 3.52 -15.83
CA GLY A 249 9.58 4.31 -16.00
C GLY A 249 10.17 4.85 -14.69
N TYR A 250 9.80 4.27 -13.54
CA TYR A 250 10.41 4.54 -12.23
C TYR A 250 10.36 3.27 -11.37
N ASP A 251 11.20 3.22 -10.33
CA ASP A 251 11.16 2.16 -9.31
C ASP A 251 10.16 2.54 -8.20
N ARG A 252 9.14 1.69 -7.98
CA ARG A 252 8.16 1.88 -6.91
C ARG A 252 8.79 1.87 -5.52
N SER A 253 9.98 1.25 -5.35
CA SER A 253 10.65 1.16 -4.05
C SER A 253 9.69 0.53 -3.02
N LEU A 254 9.39 1.22 -1.92
CA LEU A 254 8.43 0.75 -0.91
C LEU A 254 6.96 0.90 -1.33
N TYR A 255 6.62 1.75 -2.29
CA TYR A 255 5.23 1.91 -2.73
C TYR A 255 4.66 0.59 -3.25
N ALA A 256 3.47 0.21 -2.79
CA ALA A 256 2.85 -1.09 -3.07
C ALA A 256 3.64 -2.32 -2.58
N GLY A 257 4.73 -2.13 -1.83
CA GLY A 257 5.34 -3.17 -0.99
C GLY A 257 4.48 -3.50 0.23
N TYR A 258 5.05 -4.12 1.26
CA TYR A 258 4.38 -4.29 2.54
C TYR A 258 5.33 -4.09 3.73
N LEU A 259 4.77 -3.71 4.87
CA LEU A 259 5.41 -3.89 6.17
C LEU A 259 4.58 -4.88 6.99
N GLY A 260 5.21 -5.62 7.89
CA GLY A 260 4.47 -6.50 8.79
C GLY A 260 5.17 -6.79 10.11
N LEU A 261 4.37 -6.87 11.18
CA LEU A 261 4.73 -7.40 12.47
C LEU A 261 4.33 -8.87 12.53
N PHE A 262 5.30 -9.73 12.83
CA PHE A 262 5.16 -11.19 12.92
C PHE A 262 5.53 -11.63 14.34
N GLU A 263 4.74 -11.14 15.30
CA GLU A 263 4.87 -11.44 16.73
C GLU A 263 3.81 -12.49 17.12
N GLN A 264 3.34 -12.49 18.38
CA GLN A 264 2.21 -13.33 18.82
C GLN A 264 0.93 -13.05 18.03
N GLN A 265 0.75 -11.80 17.62
CA GLN A 265 -0.28 -11.39 16.67
C GLN A 265 0.43 -10.91 15.40
N VAL A 266 -0.06 -11.39 14.25
CA VAL A 266 0.47 -11.03 12.94
C VAL A 266 -0.37 -9.90 12.38
N HIS A 267 0.29 -8.86 11.88
CA HIS A 267 -0.34 -7.80 11.10
C HIS A 267 0.61 -7.32 10.02
N ALA A 268 0.24 -7.52 8.76
CA ALA A 268 0.94 -7.02 7.58
C ALA A 268 0.03 -6.13 6.75
N THR A 269 0.52 -4.97 6.33
CA THR A 269 -0.23 -4.00 5.53
C THR A 269 0.55 -3.65 4.27
N VAL A 270 -0.17 -3.50 3.17
CA VAL A 270 0.41 -3.04 1.91
C VAL A 270 0.73 -1.54 2.04
N LEU A 271 1.85 -1.08 1.49
CA LEU A 271 2.28 0.32 1.60
C LEU A 271 1.63 1.20 0.53
N LEU A 272 0.33 1.43 0.68
CA LEU A 272 -0.48 2.33 -0.13
C LEU A 272 -0.74 3.65 0.61
N ARG A 273 -1.31 4.62 -0.13
CA ARG A 273 -1.56 5.98 0.38
C ARG A 273 -0.32 6.53 1.07
N SER A 274 0.82 6.34 0.42
CA SER A 274 2.14 6.55 0.96
C SER A 274 2.89 7.60 0.17
N MET A 275 3.80 8.24 0.87
CA MET A 275 4.60 9.34 0.39
C MET A 275 6.02 9.22 0.92
N GLN A 276 6.97 9.67 0.12
CA GLN A 276 8.38 9.71 0.45
C GLN A 276 8.82 11.16 0.70
N TRP A 277 9.58 11.36 1.76
CA TRP A 277 9.95 12.69 2.26
C TRP A 277 11.39 13.03 1.90
N PHE A 278 11.57 14.26 1.43
CA PHE A 278 12.84 14.82 1.00
C PHE A 278 12.99 16.25 1.53
N THR A 279 14.21 16.77 1.50
CA THR A 279 14.54 18.06 2.11
C THR A 279 13.78 19.22 1.48
N SER A 280 13.46 19.12 0.18
CA SER A 280 12.72 20.15 -0.55
C SER A 280 11.21 19.89 -0.63
N GLY A 281 10.70 18.76 -0.12
CA GLY A 281 9.28 18.45 -0.21
C GLY A 281 8.95 16.96 -0.23
N VAL A 282 7.79 16.62 -0.79
CA VAL A 282 7.16 15.31 -0.63
C VAL A 282 6.81 14.70 -1.98
N GLN A 283 7.19 13.44 -2.19
CA GLN A 283 6.79 12.65 -3.34
C GLN A 283 5.63 11.73 -3.00
N PHE A 284 4.52 11.87 -3.73
CA PHE A 284 3.33 11.05 -3.60
C PHE A 284 3.31 9.95 -4.65
N TYR A 285 2.67 8.84 -4.30
CA TYR A 285 2.50 7.69 -5.18
C TYR A 285 1.03 7.31 -5.25
N ALA A 286 0.51 7.12 -6.47
CA ALA A 286 -0.85 6.67 -6.69
C ALA A 286 -0.95 5.82 -7.96
N GLY A 287 -1.78 4.78 -7.90
CA GLY A 287 -2.09 3.93 -9.04
C GLY A 287 -3.54 3.50 -9.06
N GLY A 288 -3.97 3.01 -10.22
CA GLY A 288 -5.32 2.56 -10.53
C GLY A 288 -5.30 1.19 -11.22
N GLY A 289 -6.33 0.39 -10.99
CA GLY A 289 -6.50 -0.93 -11.59
C GLY A 289 -7.05 -0.82 -13.01
N ILE A 290 -6.22 -1.14 -13.99
CA ILE A 290 -6.58 -1.07 -15.40
C ILE A 290 -7.29 -2.36 -15.83
N THR A 291 -8.44 -2.17 -16.46
CA THR A 291 -9.28 -3.23 -17.05
C THR A 291 -9.54 -2.90 -18.52
N LYS A 292 -10.11 -3.85 -19.27
CA LYS A 292 -10.51 -3.62 -20.67
C LYS A 292 -11.51 -2.47 -20.85
N ASP A 293 -12.25 -2.13 -19.80
CA ASP A 293 -13.31 -1.12 -19.79
C ASP A 293 -12.83 0.22 -19.18
N SER A 294 -11.54 0.31 -18.83
CA SER A 294 -10.93 1.54 -18.29
C SER A 294 -10.90 2.66 -19.33
N VAL A 295 -11.21 3.87 -18.88
CA VAL A 295 -11.09 5.10 -19.69
C VAL A 295 -9.82 5.83 -19.26
N PRO A 296 -8.83 6.06 -20.15
CA PRO A 296 -7.53 6.61 -19.77
C PRO A 296 -7.59 7.89 -18.92
N LEU A 297 -8.48 8.82 -19.27
CA LEU A 297 -8.65 10.06 -18.53
C LEU A 297 -9.19 9.82 -17.11
N ASP A 298 -10.15 8.91 -16.95
CA ASP A 298 -10.74 8.61 -15.64
C ASP A 298 -9.69 7.97 -14.71
N GLU A 299 -8.83 7.09 -15.25
CA GLU A 299 -7.74 6.47 -14.48
C GLU A 299 -6.69 7.52 -14.05
N TRP A 300 -6.39 8.51 -14.91
CA TRP A 300 -5.57 9.66 -14.50
C TRP A 300 -6.24 10.44 -13.36
N MET A 301 -7.52 10.79 -13.51
CA MET A 301 -8.26 11.54 -12.50
C MET A 301 -8.36 10.78 -11.17
N GLU A 302 -8.47 9.45 -11.19
CA GLU A 302 -8.43 8.63 -9.99
C GLU A 302 -7.11 8.80 -9.22
N THR A 303 -5.98 8.81 -9.91
CA THR A 303 -4.68 9.05 -9.26
C THR A 303 -4.55 10.47 -8.72
N GLU A 304 -5.09 11.49 -9.41
CA GLU A 304 -5.13 12.88 -8.92
C GLU A 304 -5.92 12.98 -7.61
N HIS A 305 -7.10 12.35 -7.55
CA HIS A 305 -7.90 12.33 -6.32
C HIS A 305 -7.18 11.63 -5.16
N LYS A 306 -6.50 10.51 -5.43
CA LYS A 306 -5.71 9.78 -4.42
C LYS A 306 -4.53 10.62 -3.90
N ILE A 307 -3.89 11.41 -4.77
CA ILE A 307 -2.80 12.31 -4.38
C ILE A 307 -3.33 13.53 -3.60
N SER A 308 -4.40 14.18 -4.07
CA SER A 308 -5.00 15.35 -3.39
C SER A 308 -5.39 15.01 -1.95
N ALA A 309 -5.98 13.83 -1.75
CA ALA A 309 -6.36 13.31 -0.44
C ALA A 309 -5.22 13.25 0.59
N LEU A 310 -3.98 13.02 0.15
CA LEU A 310 -2.79 13.04 1.01
C LEU A 310 -2.20 14.44 1.11
N LYS A 311 -2.18 15.16 -0.02
CA LYS A 311 -1.64 16.51 -0.11
C LYS A 311 -2.33 17.47 0.87
N GLU A 312 -3.65 17.35 1.02
CA GLU A 312 -4.46 18.14 1.96
C GLU A 312 -4.11 17.91 3.44
N LEU A 313 -3.38 16.83 3.75
CA LEU A 313 -2.98 16.48 5.11
C LEU A 313 -1.57 16.93 5.46
N ILE A 314 -0.78 17.34 4.46
CA ILE A 314 0.54 17.91 4.70
C ILE A 314 0.38 19.18 5.53
N GLN A 315 0.94 19.17 6.73
CA GLN A 315 1.06 20.37 7.55
C GLN A 315 2.29 21.14 7.10
N ILE A 316 2.16 22.47 7.01
CA ILE A 316 3.25 23.38 6.66
C ILE A 316 3.52 24.24 7.88
N ASP A 317 4.78 24.33 8.31
CA ASP A 317 5.15 25.26 9.36
C ASP A 317 5.11 26.70 8.83
N ASP A 318 4.45 27.59 9.58
CA ASP A 318 4.43 29.01 9.29
C ASP A 318 5.83 29.59 9.55
N ASN A 319 6.46 30.19 8.55
CA ASN A 319 7.69 30.98 8.69
C ASN A 319 7.42 32.31 9.41
N ARG A 320 6.84 32.29 10.62
CA ARG A 320 6.67 33.50 11.45
C ARG A 320 7.78 33.63 12.47
#